data_AF-A0A240E2A8-F1
#
_entry.id   AF-A0A240E2A8-F1
#
_cell.length_a   1.000
_cell.length_b   1.000
_cell.length_c   1.000
_cell.angle_alpha   90.00
_cell.angle_beta   90.00
_cell.angle_gamma   90.00
#
_symmetry.space_group_name_H-M   'P 1'
#
loop_
_entity.id
_entity.type
_entity.pdbx_description
1 polymer ?
#
loop_
_entity_poly.entity_id
_entity_poly.type
_entity_poly.pdbx_seq_one_letter_code
_entity_poly.pdbx_strand_id
1 'polypeptide(L)'
;MRYPRAYLVFDKTSDDFSEDFFQNISGLKSKIYLSEYSKRINSIEDELLEIKLVDNFFNESENRYFLVMNNPKLFDFLLAYFSDKKLQIYWVDSANSVQDASKLLSAIKKVRDMKLILHDAISCYYEALGVFKVVAERNLSSKDEWVEQILTKYLPWRHKTTLEAELSVLLKSKLRFGIANRIDLQSTTLSKSI
;
A
#
# COMPACT_ATOMS: atom_id res chain seq x y z
N MET A 1 9.09 2.25 -22.11
CA MET A 1 9.40 2.55 -20.69
C MET A 1 10.51 1.62 -20.22
N ARG A 2 11.45 2.09 -19.39
CA ARG A 2 12.52 1.25 -18.84
C ARG A 2 12.11 0.76 -17.45
N TYR A 3 11.98 -0.55 -17.31
CA TYR A 3 11.82 -1.30 -16.06
C TYR A 3 13.06 -2.19 -15.86
N PRO A 4 13.34 -2.68 -14.64
CA PRO A 4 12.63 -2.42 -13.38
C PRO A 4 12.86 -1.01 -12.83
N ARG A 5 11.92 -0.52 -12.03
CA ARG A 5 11.99 0.75 -11.29
C ARG A 5 11.94 0.52 -9.79
N ALA A 6 12.69 1.32 -9.05
CA ALA A 6 12.60 1.40 -7.59
C ALA A 6 12.04 2.77 -7.21
N TYR A 7 11.06 2.78 -6.32
CA TYR A 7 10.53 3.97 -5.67
C TYR A 7 10.96 3.90 -4.22
N LEU A 8 11.86 4.78 -3.83
CA LEU A 8 12.30 4.95 -2.47
C LEU A 8 11.48 6.05 -1.83
N VAL A 9 10.83 5.72 -0.73
CA VAL A 9 9.88 6.58 -0.04
C VAL A 9 10.37 6.78 1.38
N PHE A 10 10.62 8.03 1.76
CA PHE A 10 11.18 8.40 3.06
C PHE A 10 10.55 9.70 3.54
N ASP A 11 10.51 9.89 4.85
CA ASP A 11 9.85 11.06 5.43
C ASP A 11 10.58 12.35 5.02
N LYS A 12 9.81 13.43 4.81
CA LYS A 12 10.43 14.73 4.53
C LYS A 12 11.14 15.22 5.79
N THR A 13 12.48 15.26 5.76
CA THR A 13 13.30 15.89 6.78
C THR A 13 13.49 17.37 6.47
N SER A 14 13.92 18.17 7.45
CA SER A 14 14.23 19.59 7.29
C SER A 14 15.41 19.89 6.35
N ASP A 15 16.15 18.86 5.94
CA ASP A 15 17.29 18.99 5.02
C ASP A 15 16.82 19.23 3.59
N ASP A 16 17.41 20.23 2.91
CA ASP A 16 17.18 20.51 1.50
C ASP A 16 17.81 19.40 0.63
N PHE A 17 17.00 18.44 0.22
CA PHE A 17 17.41 17.45 -0.77
C PHE A 17 17.26 18.01 -2.19
N SER A 18 18.22 17.70 -3.05
CA SER A 18 18.16 18.01 -4.49
C SER A 18 18.38 16.77 -5.34
N GLU A 19 17.94 16.83 -6.61
CA GLU A 19 18.25 15.81 -7.61
C GLU A 19 19.77 15.61 -7.74
N ASP A 20 20.53 16.71 -7.73
CA ASP A 20 21.99 16.70 -7.84
C ASP A 20 22.68 16.05 -6.65
N PHE A 21 22.15 16.22 -5.43
CA PHE A 21 22.65 15.54 -4.24
C PHE A 21 22.61 14.02 -4.43
N PHE A 22 21.45 13.48 -4.81
CA PHE A 22 21.31 12.05 -5.05
C PHE A 22 22.08 11.60 -6.29
N GLN A 23 22.14 12.41 -7.35
CA GLN A 23 22.88 12.07 -8.57
C GLN A 23 24.40 11.97 -8.31
N ASN A 24 24.97 12.91 -7.57
CA ASN A 24 26.39 12.95 -7.24
C ASN A 24 26.79 11.79 -6.33
N ILE A 25 26.02 11.56 -5.26
CA ILE A 25 26.36 10.54 -4.28
C ILE A 25 26.13 9.13 -4.83
N SER A 26 25.15 8.97 -5.72
CA SER A 26 24.88 7.68 -6.34
C SER A 26 25.90 7.23 -7.38
N GLY A 27 26.68 8.16 -7.95
CA GLY A 27 27.60 7.89 -9.05
C GLY A 27 26.92 7.35 -10.33
N LEU A 28 25.59 7.51 -10.47
CA LEU A 28 24.87 7.00 -11.62
C LEU A 28 25.10 7.83 -12.88
N LYS A 29 25.16 7.15 -14.02
CA LYS A 29 24.96 7.77 -15.34
C LYS A 29 23.48 7.92 -15.70
N SER A 30 22.61 7.11 -15.09
CA SER A 30 21.17 7.20 -15.29
C SER A 30 20.58 8.28 -14.39
N LYS A 31 19.71 9.12 -14.96
CA LYS A 31 19.03 10.21 -14.27
C LYS A 31 18.16 9.69 -13.13
N ILE A 32 18.34 10.27 -11.95
CA ILE A 32 17.48 10.10 -10.78
C ILE A 32 16.31 11.06 -10.88
N TYR A 33 15.14 10.62 -10.43
CA TYR A 33 13.94 11.47 -10.39
C TYR A 33 13.51 11.67 -8.94
N LEU A 34 13.47 12.92 -8.49
CA LEU A 34 12.94 13.30 -7.18
C LEU A 34 11.61 14.04 -7.38
N SER A 35 10.52 13.48 -6.86
CA SER A 35 9.19 14.11 -6.90
C SER A 35 9.27 15.54 -6.37
N GLU A 36 8.58 16.48 -7.01
CA GLU A 36 8.52 17.93 -6.70
C GLU A 36 9.76 18.75 -7.10
N TYR A 37 10.94 18.14 -7.31
CA TYR A 37 12.18 18.85 -7.67
C TYR A 37 12.63 18.59 -9.12
N SER A 38 12.43 17.37 -9.61
CA SER A 38 12.81 17.01 -10.98
C SER A 38 11.83 17.57 -12.02
N LYS A 39 12.33 17.83 -13.23
CA LYS A 39 11.47 18.17 -14.38
C LYS A 39 10.45 17.07 -14.61
N ARG A 40 9.16 17.42 -14.56
CA ARG A 40 8.02 16.50 -14.65
C ARG A 40 8.12 15.54 -15.84
N ILE A 41 7.90 14.25 -15.56
CA ILE A 41 7.76 13.20 -16.58
C ILE A 41 6.41 12.53 -16.35
N ASN A 42 5.43 12.79 -17.22
CA ASN A 42 4.03 12.35 -17.04
C ASN A 42 3.92 10.87 -16.67
N SER A 43 4.61 10.00 -17.41
CA SER A 43 4.58 8.56 -17.12
C SER A 43 5.09 8.15 -15.74
N ILE A 44 6.02 8.90 -15.15
CA ILE A 44 6.54 8.64 -13.80
C ILE A 44 5.58 9.23 -12.77
N GLU A 45 5.01 10.39 -13.06
CA GLU A 45 4.00 11.03 -12.19
C GLU A 45 2.73 10.20 -12.05
N ASP A 46 2.22 9.64 -13.16
CA ASP A 46 1.03 8.79 -13.15
C ASP A 46 1.27 7.54 -12.29
N GLU A 47 2.46 6.92 -12.39
CA GLU A 47 2.85 5.80 -11.53
C GLU A 47 3.05 6.24 -10.07
N LEU A 48 3.63 7.42 -9.84
CA LEU A 48 3.84 7.97 -8.49
C LEU A 48 2.53 8.22 -7.76
N LEU A 49 1.47 8.62 -8.45
CA LEU A 49 0.15 8.78 -7.85
C LEU A 49 -0.35 7.45 -7.27
N GLU A 50 -0.21 6.36 -8.02
CA GLU A 50 -0.61 5.03 -7.55
C GLU A 50 0.28 4.54 -6.39
N ILE A 51 1.59 4.74 -6.48
CA ILE A 51 2.52 4.37 -5.41
C ILE A 51 2.24 5.20 -4.14
N LYS A 52 1.91 6.49 -4.25
CA LYS A 52 1.49 7.33 -3.13
C LYS A 52 0.24 6.79 -2.44
N LEU A 53 -0.78 6.39 -3.22
CA LEU A 53 -2.00 5.80 -2.67
C LEU A 53 -1.72 4.51 -1.89
N VAL A 54 -0.83 3.67 -2.42
CA VAL A 54 -0.42 2.43 -1.74
C VAL A 54 0.44 2.72 -0.49
N ASP A 55 1.34 3.70 -0.57
CA ASP A 55 2.18 4.07 0.58
C ASP A 55 1.36 4.62 1.74
N ASN A 56 0.43 5.53 1.45
CA ASN A 56 -0.50 6.07 2.44
C ASN A 56 -1.34 4.96 3.08
N PHE A 57 -1.75 3.95 2.30
CA PHE A 57 -2.50 2.81 2.81
C PHE A 57 -1.72 1.96 3.82
N PHE A 58 -0.39 1.81 3.66
CA PHE A 58 0.43 1.01 4.56
C PHE A 58 1.09 1.78 5.69
N ASN A 59 1.41 3.07 5.49
CA ASN A 59 2.24 3.84 6.40
C ASN A 59 1.52 5.04 7.04
N GLU A 60 0.30 5.38 6.60
CA GLU A 60 -0.53 6.47 7.14
C GLU A 60 0.19 7.82 7.24
N SER A 61 1.16 8.08 6.35
CA SER A 61 1.99 9.29 6.35
C SER A 61 1.92 10.01 5.01
N GLU A 62 1.42 11.25 5.02
CA GLU A 62 1.24 12.06 3.81
C GLU A 62 2.49 12.88 3.43
N ASN A 63 3.45 13.00 4.35
CA ASN A 63 4.59 13.91 4.18
C ASN A 63 5.89 13.17 3.89
N ARG A 64 5.99 12.59 2.69
CA ARG A 64 7.13 11.76 2.27
C ARG A 64 7.68 12.17 0.92
N TYR A 65 8.99 12.08 0.76
CA TYR A 65 9.68 12.21 -0.52
C TYR A 65 9.63 10.90 -1.31
N PHE A 66 9.58 11.02 -2.64
CA PHE A 66 9.58 9.89 -3.56
C PHE A 66 10.74 10.04 -4.54
N LEU A 67 11.70 9.13 -4.43
CA LEU A 67 12.87 9.05 -5.29
C LEU A 67 12.72 7.84 -6.22
N VAL A 68 12.72 8.08 -7.53
CA VAL A 68 12.53 7.05 -8.56
C VAL A 68 13.85 6.78 -9.27
N MET A 69 14.18 5.49 -9.37
CA MET A 69 15.46 5.04 -9.92
C MET A 69 15.28 3.80 -10.81
N ASN A 70 16.12 3.69 -11.84
CA ASN A 70 16.07 2.60 -12.83
C ASN A 70 17.21 1.58 -12.68
N ASN A 71 18.04 1.66 -11.62
CA ASN A 71 19.24 0.81 -11.47
C ASN A 71 19.42 0.25 -10.04
N PRO A 72 19.53 -1.08 -9.87
CA PRO A 72 19.67 -1.72 -8.56
C PRO A 72 21.06 -1.65 -7.92
N LYS A 73 22.12 -1.19 -8.62
CA LYS A 73 23.49 -1.09 -8.05
C LYS A 73 23.63 -0.12 -6.87
N LEU A 74 22.55 0.58 -6.52
CA LEU A 74 22.51 1.59 -5.47
C LEU A 74 21.93 1.14 -4.15
N PHE A 75 21.51 -0.11 -4.06
CA PHE A 75 20.86 -0.61 -2.88
C PHE A 75 21.76 -0.51 -1.64
N ASP A 76 23.04 -0.88 -1.75
CA ASP A 76 23.95 -0.88 -0.61
C ASP A 76 24.18 0.54 -0.03
N PHE A 77 24.35 1.54 -0.91
CA PHE A 77 24.51 2.93 -0.49
C PHE A 77 23.22 3.50 0.12
N LEU A 78 22.07 3.27 -0.53
CA LEU A 78 20.80 3.81 -0.05
C LEU A 78 20.40 3.17 1.28
N LEU A 79 20.68 1.87 1.47
CA LEU A 79 20.48 1.21 2.76
C LEU A 79 21.37 1.77 3.85
N ALA A 80 22.64 2.09 3.55
CA ALA A 80 23.53 2.73 4.51
C ALA A 80 23.04 4.14 4.87
N TYR A 81 22.69 4.96 3.87
CA TYR A 81 22.24 6.34 4.08
C TYR A 81 20.89 6.46 4.79
N PHE A 82 19.97 5.53 4.50
CA PHE A 82 18.64 5.50 5.12
C PHE A 82 18.56 4.53 6.29
N SER A 83 19.69 4.04 6.82
CA SER A 83 19.71 3.06 7.92
C SER A 83 19.04 3.57 9.20
N ASP A 84 19.07 4.88 9.41
CA ASP A 84 18.45 5.61 10.53
C ASP A 84 17.09 6.22 10.17
N LYS A 85 16.63 6.07 8.93
CA LYS A 85 15.40 6.69 8.39
C LYS A 85 14.32 5.67 8.12
N LYS A 86 13.05 6.10 8.18
CA LYS A 86 11.89 5.28 7.80
C LYS A 86 11.78 5.14 6.29
N LEU A 87 12.66 4.33 5.69
CA LEU A 87 12.67 4.03 4.27
C LEU A 87 11.68 2.91 3.93
N GLN A 88 10.85 3.16 2.93
CA GLN A 88 10.07 2.14 2.24
C GLN A 88 10.50 2.06 0.79
N ILE A 89 10.53 0.83 0.25
CA ILE A 89 10.94 0.59 -1.13
C ILE A 89 9.84 -0.16 -1.85
N TYR A 90 9.43 0.38 -3.00
CA TYR A 90 8.51 -0.27 -3.91
C TYR A 90 9.25 -0.59 -5.20
N TRP A 91 9.25 -1.86 -5.57
CA TRP A 91 9.82 -2.34 -6.81
C TRP A 91 8.73 -2.58 -7.84
N VAL A 92 8.89 -1.96 -9.00
CA VAL A 92 7.98 -2.09 -10.12
C VAL A 92 8.74 -2.77 -11.26
N ASP A 93 8.42 -4.02 -11.50
CA ASP A 93 9.05 -4.83 -12.56
C ASP A 93 8.43 -4.56 -13.94
N SER A 94 7.20 -4.06 -13.99
CA SER A 94 6.47 -3.77 -15.23
C SER A 94 5.35 -2.76 -15.01
N ALA A 95 4.87 -2.13 -16.08
CA ALA A 95 3.71 -1.24 -16.06
C ALA A 95 2.46 -1.92 -15.45
N ASN A 96 2.29 -3.21 -15.73
CA ASN A 96 1.19 -4.00 -15.21
C ASN A 96 1.25 -4.14 -13.68
N SER A 97 2.44 -4.08 -13.08
CA SER A 97 2.59 -4.23 -11.63
C SER A 97 1.91 -3.08 -10.87
N VAL A 98 2.00 -1.85 -11.39
CA VAL A 98 1.34 -0.67 -10.82
C VAL A 98 -0.18 -0.75 -11.01
N GLN A 99 -0.63 -1.13 -12.20
CA GLN A 99 -2.07 -1.29 -12.48
C GLN A 99 -2.71 -2.40 -11.62
N ASP A 100 -2.03 -3.53 -11.47
CA ASP A 100 -2.46 -4.62 -10.60
C ASP A 100 -2.52 -4.15 -9.14
N ALA A 101 -1.51 -3.42 -8.68
CA ALA A 101 -1.49 -2.86 -7.33
C ALA A 101 -2.67 -1.91 -7.07
N SER A 102 -2.98 -1.04 -8.03
CA SER A 102 -4.14 -0.13 -7.95
C SER A 102 -5.47 -0.89 -7.85
N LYS A 103 -5.66 -1.91 -8.69
CA LYS A 103 -6.86 -2.79 -8.65
C LYS A 103 -6.98 -3.51 -7.30
N LEU A 104 -5.88 -4.03 -6.78
CA LEU A 104 -5.85 -4.73 -5.48
C LEU A 104 -6.18 -3.76 -4.34
N LEU A 105 -5.60 -2.56 -4.33
CA LEU A 105 -5.91 -1.53 -3.35
C LEU A 105 -7.40 -1.14 -3.38
N SER A 106 -7.97 -0.97 -4.58
CA SER A 106 -9.40 -0.71 -4.76
C SER A 106 -10.26 -1.85 -4.20
N ALA A 107 -9.88 -3.11 -4.48
CA ALA A 107 -10.59 -4.27 -3.94
C ALA A 107 -10.53 -4.33 -2.41
N ILE A 108 -9.37 -4.04 -1.80
CA ILE A 108 -9.22 -3.96 -0.34
C ILE A 108 -10.15 -2.89 0.25
N LYS A 109 -10.19 -1.69 -0.35
CA LYS A 109 -11.10 -0.62 0.08
C LYS A 109 -12.56 -1.06 0.04
N LYS A 110 -13.00 -1.70 -1.04
CA LYS A 110 -14.36 -2.26 -1.14
C LYS A 110 -14.69 -3.29 -0.06
N VAL A 111 -13.72 -4.15 0.28
CA VAL A 111 -13.89 -5.14 1.37
C VAL A 111 -14.01 -4.44 2.73
N ARG A 112 -13.32 -3.31 2.94
CA ARG A 112 -13.48 -2.49 4.13
C ARG A 112 -14.83 -1.78 4.15
N ASP A 113 -15.26 -1.21 3.03
CA ASP A 113 -16.54 -0.52 2.89
C ASP A 113 -17.73 -1.47 3.12
N MET A 114 -17.59 -2.75 2.75
CA MET A 114 -18.58 -3.79 3.06
C MET A 114 -18.93 -3.82 4.54
N LYS A 115 -17.98 -3.61 5.46
CA LYS A 115 -18.26 -3.62 6.90
C LYS A 115 -19.17 -2.45 7.32
N LEU A 116 -18.97 -1.27 6.73
CA LEU A 116 -19.85 -0.12 6.96
C LEU A 116 -21.26 -0.41 6.45
N ILE A 117 -21.38 -0.97 5.24
CA ILE A 117 -22.67 -1.34 4.65
C ILE A 117 -23.39 -2.39 5.50
N LEU A 118 -22.67 -3.39 6.03
CA LEU A 118 -23.25 -4.41 6.91
C LEU A 118 -23.70 -3.81 8.25
N HIS A 119 -22.95 -2.85 8.79
CA HIS A 119 -23.35 -2.11 9.98
C HIS A 119 -24.65 -1.33 9.74
N ASP A 120 -24.75 -0.61 8.63
CA ASP A 120 -25.94 0.18 8.27
C ASP A 120 -27.16 -0.73 8.08
N ALA A 121 -26.99 -1.87 7.39
CA ALA A 121 -28.05 -2.86 7.21
C ALA A 121 -28.58 -3.39 8.55
N ILE A 122 -27.69 -3.63 9.52
CA ILE A 122 -28.09 -4.05 10.87
C ILE A 122 -28.82 -2.92 11.61
N SER A 123 -28.38 -1.67 11.48
CA SER A 123 -29.09 -0.53 12.08
C SER A 123 -30.53 -0.46 11.58
N CYS A 124 -30.73 -0.52 10.26
CA CYS A 124 -32.07 -0.50 9.66
C CYS A 124 -32.94 -1.66 10.16
N TYR A 125 -32.38 -2.86 10.31
CA TYR A 125 -33.09 -4.01 10.85
C TYR A 125 -33.60 -3.76 12.28
N TYR A 126 -32.74 -3.26 13.17
CA TYR A 126 -33.12 -2.99 14.56
C TYR A 126 -34.09 -1.82 14.68
N GLU A 127 -33.99 -0.81 13.82
CA GLU A 127 -34.97 0.28 13.74
C GLU A 127 -36.35 -0.25 13.35
N ALA A 128 -36.44 -1.06 12.30
CA ALA A 128 -37.68 -1.69 11.86
C ALA A 128 -38.27 -2.62 12.94
N LEU A 129 -37.42 -3.40 13.61
CA LEU A 129 -37.84 -4.25 14.73
C LEU A 129 -38.36 -3.41 15.91
N GLY A 130 -37.74 -2.28 16.19
CA GLY A 130 -38.21 -1.33 17.20
C GLY A 130 -39.61 -0.82 16.89
N VAL A 131 -39.84 -0.37 15.65
CA VAL A 131 -41.17 0.05 15.18
C VAL A 131 -42.18 -1.08 15.28
N PHE A 132 -41.83 -2.29 14.82
CA PHE A 132 -42.71 -3.46 14.90
C PHE A 132 -43.16 -3.75 16.33
N LYS A 133 -42.23 -3.75 17.31
CA LYS A 133 -42.55 -4.03 18.70
C LYS A 133 -43.57 -3.06 19.29
N VAL A 134 -43.45 -1.78 18.92
CA VAL A 134 -44.36 -0.71 19.36
C VAL A 134 -45.72 -0.87 18.69
N VAL A 135 -45.77 -0.98 17.36
CA VAL A 135 -47.03 -0.97 16.60
C VAL A 135 -47.82 -2.26 16.77
N ALA A 136 -47.13 -3.41 16.83
CA ALA A 136 -47.78 -4.70 16.98
C ALA A 136 -48.00 -5.10 18.44
N GLU A 137 -47.51 -4.32 19.41
CA GLU A 137 -47.50 -4.65 20.85
C GLU A 137 -46.92 -6.05 21.15
N ARG A 138 -46.02 -6.52 20.28
CA ARG A 138 -45.43 -7.86 20.35
C ARG A 138 -43.93 -7.78 20.54
N ASN A 139 -43.44 -8.45 21.56
CA ASN A 139 -42.01 -8.67 21.74
C ASN A 139 -41.52 -9.81 20.84
N LEU A 140 -41.22 -9.47 19.58
CA LEU A 140 -40.50 -10.36 18.68
C LEU A 140 -39.03 -10.46 19.12
N SER A 141 -38.51 -11.68 19.20
CA SER A 141 -37.09 -11.90 19.44
C SER A 141 -36.27 -11.33 18.28
N SER A 142 -35.18 -10.63 18.60
CA SER A 142 -34.23 -10.11 17.60
C SER A 142 -33.21 -11.17 17.13
N LYS A 143 -33.41 -12.45 17.49
CA LYS A 143 -32.44 -13.53 17.25
C LYS A 143 -32.56 -14.08 15.84
N ASP A 144 -32.52 -13.20 14.86
CA ASP A 144 -32.31 -13.63 13.48
C ASP A 144 -30.88 -14.12 13.35
N GLU A 145 -30.74 -15.41 13.02
CA GLU A 145 -29.45 -16.10 12.99
C GLU A 145 -28.42 -15.39 12.11
N TRP A 146 -28.87 -14.81 11.00
CA TRP A 146 -28.01 -14.07 10.09
C TRP A 146 -27.50 -12.76 10.70
N VAL A 147 -28.31 -12.03 11.48
CA VAL A 147 -27.91 -10.79 12.18
C VAL A 147 -26.86 -11.10 13.25
N GLU A 148 -27.11 -12.13 14.05
CA GLU A 148 -26.18 -12.60 15.08
C GLU A 148 -24.84 -13.05 14.48
N GLN A 149 -24.86 -13.77 13.36
CA GLN A 149 -23.63 -14.15 12.67
C GLN A 149 -22.85 -12.93 12.17
N ILE A 150 -23.52 -11.91 11.61
CA ILE A 150 -22.87 -10.68 11.15
C ILE A 150 -22.24 -9.91 12.32
N LEU A 151 -22.99 -9.70 13.41
CA LEU A 151 -22.52 -9.00 14.60
C LEU A 151 -21.34 -9.69 15.28
N THR A 152 -21.39 -11.02 15.41
CA THR A 152 -20.38 -11.79 16.16
C THR A 152 -19.13 -12.09 15.35
N LYS A 153 -19.28 -12.40 14.04
CA LYS A 153 -18.15 -12.86 13.21
C LYS A 153 -17.55 -11.76 12.33
N TYR A 154 -18.36 -10.81 11.85
CA TYR A 154 -17.94 -9.91 10.77
C TYR A 154 -17.78 -8.45 11.19
N LEU A 155 -18.52 -8.01 12.22
CA LEU A 155 -18.44 -6.65 12.76
C LEU A 155 -17.34 -6.34 13.79
N PRO A 156 -16.58 -7.28 14.39
CA PRO A 156 -15.44 -6.90 15.21
C PRO A 156 -14.45 -6.08 14.36
N TRP A 157 -14.47 -4.75 14.51
CA TRP A 157 -13.70 -3.77 13.73
C TRP A 157 -12.19 -4.03 13.76
N ARG A 158 -11.72 -4.82 14.72
CA ARG A 158 -10.31 -5.17 14.92
C ARG A 158 -9.80 -6.29 14.00
N HIS A 159 -10.67 -7.07 13.36
CA HIS A 159 -10.22 -8.22 12.56
C HIS A 159 -10.34 -7.96 11.06
N LYS A 160 -9.21 -8.05 10.35
CA LYS A 160 -9.21 -8.10 8.88
C LYS A 160 -9.91 -9.38 8.43
N THR A 161 -10.70 -9.30 7.35
CA THR A 161 -11.24 -10.51 6.75
C THR A 161 -10.10 -11.32 6.11
N THR A 162 -10.26 -12.63 5.93
CA THR A 162 -9.28 -13.45 5.22
C THR A 162 -9.00 -12.89 3.83
N LEU A 163 -10.04 -12.45 3.10
CA LEU A 163 -9.87 -11.83 1.79
C LEU A 163 -9.07 -10.52 1.86
N GLU A 164 -9.32 -9.67 2.85
CA GLU A 164 -8.52 -8.45 3.05
C GLU A 164 -7.04 -8.78 3.30
N ALA A 165 -6.76 -9.81 4.11
CA ALA A 165 -5.41 -10.25 4.39
C ALA A 165 -4.70 -10.79 3.13
N GLU A 166 -5.35 -11.68 2.38
CA GLU A 166 -4.82 -12.25 1.13
C GLU A 166 -4.57 -11.18 0.07
N LEU A 167 -5.52 -10.25 -0.13
CA LEU A 167 -5.34 -9.13 -1.04
C LEU A 167 -4.18 -8.23 -0.61
N SER A 168 -3.98 -8.01 0.69
CA SER A 168 -2.86 -7.23 1.21
C SER A 168 -1.51 -7.91 0.94
N VAL A 169 -1.44 -9.24 1.08
CA VAL A 169 -0.24 -10.03 0.76
C VAL A 169 0.06 -9.95 -0.74
N LEU A 170 -0.97 -10.11 -1.58
CA LEU A 170 -0.84 -10.03 -3.03
C LEU A 170 -0.45 -8.62 -3.49
N LEU A 171 -0.98 -7.57 -2.86
CA LEU A 171 -0.58 -6.18 -3.13
C LEU A 171 0.92 -5.97 -2.83
N LYS A 172 1.38 -6.47 -1.68
CA LYS A 172 2.81 -6.40 -1.30
C LYS A 172 3.69 -7.15 -2.30
N SER A 173 3.26 -8.31 -2.81
CA SER A 173 4.05 -9.08 -3.76
C SER A 173 4.15 -8.40 -5.13
N LYS A 174 3.08 -7.75 -5.60
CA LYS A 174 3.07 -7.03 -6.89
C LYS A 174 4.03 -5.84 -6.93
N LEU A 175 4.20 -5.13 -5.82
CA LEU A 175 5.16 -4.03 -5.70
C LEU A 175 6.47 -4.44 -5.01
N ARG A 176 6.67 -5.75 -4.75
CA ARG A 176 7.72 -6.32 -3.88
C ARG A 176 8.09 -5.41 -2.71
N PHE A 177 7.07 -4.99 -1.98
CA PHE A 177 7.15 -3.96 -0.95
C PHE A 177 8.15 -4.30 0.16
N GLY A 178 9.03 -3.36 0.51
CA GLY A 178 9.94 -3.45 1.65
C GLY A 178 11.41 -3.60 1.27
N ILE A 179 12.28 -3.55 2.28
CA ILE A 179 13.74 -3.46 2.12
C ILE A 179 14.37 -4.78 1.65
N ALA A 180 13.91 -5.93 2.16
CA ALA A 180 14.58 -7.23 1.95
C ALA A 180 14.18 -7.98 0.67
N ASN A 181 13.04 -7.67 0.05
CA ASN A 181 12.39 -8.51 -0.97
C ASN A 181 13.14 -8.63 -2.33
N ARG A 182 14.30 -7.99 -2.48
CA ARG A 182 15.22 -8.19 -3.62
C ARG A 182 16.67 -8.47 -3.21
N ILE A 183 17.05 -8.28 -1.95
CA ILE A 183 18.42 -8.52 -1.46
C ILE A 183 18.77 -10.01 -1.61
N ASP A 184 17.80 -10.90 -1.34
CA ASP A 184 17.96 -12.35 -1.51
C ASP A 184 18.11 -12.82 -2.96
N LEU A 185 17.65 -12.04 -3.95
CA LEU A 185 17.76 -12.41 -5.36
C LEU A 185 19.12 -12.05 -5.98
N GLN A 186 19.89 -11.17 -5.34
CA GLN A 186 21.26 -10.86 -5.77
C GLN A 186 22.30 -11.77 -5.12
N SER A 187 22.04 -12.26 -3.89
CA SER A 187 22.91 -13.23 -3.23
C SER A 187 22.83 -14.62 -3.86
N THR A 188 21.68 -15.01 -4.42
CA THR A 188 21.49 -16.32 -5.07
C THR A 188 22.16 -16.45 -6.44
N THR A 189 22.49 -15.34 -7.11
CA THR A 189 23.27 -15.36 -8.36
C THR A 189 24.78 -15.48 -8.15
N LEU A 190 25.27 -15.30 -6.91
CA LEU A 190 26.69 -15.40 -6.56
C LEU A 190 27.12 -16.80 -6.08
N SER A 191 26.20 -17.76 -5.94
CA SER A 191 26.51 -19.12 -5.47
C SER A 191 26.63 -20.18 -6.57
N LYS A 192 26.66 -19.79 -7.85
CA LYS A 192 26.93 -20.69 -8.99
C LYS A 192 28.16 -20.27 -9.78
N SER A 193 29.30 -20.29 -9.11
CA SER A 193 30.61 -20.34 -9.76
C SER A 193 31.65 -20.91 -8.80
N ILE A 194 31.66 -22.23 -8.63
CA ILE A 194 32.85 -23.05 -8.34
C ILE A 194 32.68 -24.35 -9.12
#